data_AF-A0A953Y342-F1
#
_entry.id   AF-A0A953Y342-F1
#
_cell.length_a   1.000
_cell.length_b   1.000
_cell.length_c   1.000
_cell.angle_alpha   90.00
_cell.angle_beta   90.00
_cell.angle_gamma   90.00
#
_symmetry.space_group_name_H-M   'P 1'
#
loop_
_entity.id
_entity.type
_entity.pdbx_description
1 polymer ?
#
loop_
_entity_poly.entity_id
_entity_poly.type
_entity_poly.pdbx_seq_one_letter_code
_entity_poly.pdbx_strand_id
1 'polypeptide(L)'
;MTGLLTGSKLGALALFGKGLWGLEQVYREDRGFCGTWSERWREAGEFYARTHQDPVNRALHIVGIPMIAGGALGMVALPRWQPLWGLSALSYTAGWGLNLVGHAVFEKNAPAFADDPLSFFVGPVWDLQHLRGKGRAASTAPLQAATQTVTHAPAGEPAVAR
;
A
#
# COMPACT_ATOMS: atom_id res chain seq x y z
N MET A 1 -11.38 -3.74 -24.96
CA MET A 1 -9.92 -3.49 -25.03
C MET A 1 -9.54 -2.35 -25.99
N THR A 2 -10.44 -1.91 -26.86
CA THR A 2 -10.20 -0.88 -27.90
C THR A 2 -9.87 0.51 -27.36
N GLY A 3 -10.40 0.92 -26.20
CA GLY A 3 -10.14 2.26 -25.60
C GLY A 3 -8.75 2.45 -24.97
N LEU A 4 -8.05 1.35 -24.64
CA LEU A 4 -6.68 1.38 -24.11
C LEU A 4 -5.65 1.61 -25.24
N LEU A 5 -5.92 1.06 -26.42
CA LEU A 5 -5.06 1.15 -27.59
C LEU A 5 -5.19 2.50 -28.32
N THR A 6 -6.25 3.26 -28.06
CA THR A 6 -6.50 4.59 -28.66
C THR A 6 -6.00 5.77 -27.82
N GLY A 7 -5.33 5.53 -26.69
CA GLY A 7 -4.68 6.59 -25.92
C GLY A 7 -5.63 7.48 -25.11
N SER A 8 -6.86 7.02 -24.81
CA SER A 8 -7.76 7.75 -23.90
C SER A 8 -7.20 7.73 -22.48
N LYS A 9 -6.59 8.84 -22.07
CA LYS A 9 -6.08 9.04 -20.70
C LYS A 9 -7.18 8.80 -19.65
N LEU A 10 -8.43 9.16 -19.96
CA LEU A 10 -9.58 8.92 -19.10
C LEU A 10 -9.91 7.43 -18.95
N GLY A 11 -9.86 6.66 -20.05
CA GLY A 11 -10.07 5.21 -20.00
C GLY A 11 -9.01 4.48 -19.19
N ALA A 12 -7.75 4.90 -19.30
CA ALA A 12 -6.64 4.37 -18.51
C ALA A 12 -6.81 4.66 -17.01
N LEU A 13 -7.17 5.90 -16.65
CA LEU A 13 -7.44 6.29 -15.27
C LEU A 13 -8.62 5.52 -14.66
N ALA A 14 -9.71 5.36 -15.42
CA ALA A 14 -10.88 4.61 -14.97
C ALA A 14 -10.55 3.13 -14.69
N LEU A 15 -9.78 2.49 -15.57
CA LEU A 15 -9.33 1.11 -15.38
C LEU A 15 -8.40 0.97 -14.19
N PHE A 16 -7.47 1.90 -14.01
CA PHE A 16 -6.58 1.93 -12.86
C PHE A 16 -7.38 2.05 -11.54
N GLY A 17 -8.32 2.99 -11.48
CA GLY A 17 -9.21 3.16 -10.32
C GLY A 17 -10.05 1.91 -10.04
N LYS A 18 -10.61 1.29 -11.09
CA LYS A 18 -11.36 0.02 -10.95
C LYS A 18 -10.45 -1.11 -10.42
N GLY A 19 -9.20 -1.17 -10.85
CA GLY A 19 -8.22 -2.14 -10.36
C GLY A 19 -7.90 -1.97 -8.87
N LEU A 20 -7.60 -0.74 -8.44
CA LEU A 20 -7.37 -0.43 -7.02
C LEU A 20 -8.60 -0.75 -6.15
N TRP A 21 -9.79 -0.41 -6.64
CA TRP A 21 -11.04 -0.76 -5.94
C TRP A 21 -11.20 -2.27 -5.80
N GLY A 22 -10.94 -3.03 -6.86
CA GLY A 22 -10.99 -4.50 -6.83
C GLY A 22 -10.02 -5.12 -5.82
N LEU A 23 -8.78 -4.64 -5.79
CA LEU A 23 -7.77 -5.10 -4.82
C LEU A 23 -8.20 -4.82 -3.37
N GLU A 24 -8.81 -3.67 -3.11
CA GLU A 24 -9.33 -3.35 -1.78
C GLU A 24 -10.52 -4.24 -1.39
N GLN A 25 -11.41 -4.59 -2.33
CA GLN A 25 -12.51 -5.52 -2.04
C GLN A 25 -11.97 -6.92 -1.70
N VAL A 26 -11.03 -7.44 -2.49
CA VAL A 26 -10.39 -8.74 -2.22
C VAL A 26 -9.70 -8.74 -0.85
N TYR A 27 -8.94 -7.69 -0.54
CA TYR A 27 -8.31 -7.55 0.78
C TYR A 27 -9.35 -7.60 1.91
N ARG A 28 -10.48 -6.89 1.76
CA ARG A 28 -11.54 -6.85 2.78
C ARG A 28 -12.21 -8.20 2.96
N GLU A 29 -12.50 -8.89 1.86
CA GLU A 29 -13.10 -10.22 1.86
C GLU A 29 -12.16 -11.25 2.50
N ASP A 30 -10.91 -11.36 2.02
CA ASP A 30 -9.92 -12.34 2.48
C ASP A 30 -9.55 -12.14 3.97
N ARG A 31 -9.54 -10.89 4.44
CA ARG A 31 -9.18 -10.54 5.82
C ARG A 31 -10.38 -10.34 6.74
N GLY A 32 -11.61 -10.49 6.23
CA GLY A 32 -12.84 -10.20 6.97
C GLY A 32 -12.88 -8.79 7.56
N PHE A 33 -12.33 -7.80 6.85
CA PHE A 33 -12.18 -6.43 7.35
C PHE A 33 -13.46 -5.60 7.13
N CYS A 34 -14.18 -5.32 8.21
CA CYS A 34 -15.43 -4.53 8.19
C CYS A 34 -15.29 -3.07 8.69
N GLY A 35 -14.06 -2.55 8.79
CA GLY A 35 -13.80 -1.20 9.31
C GLY A 35 -14.00 -0.07 8.30
N THR A 36 -14.04 1.15 8.83
CA THR A 36 -14.03 2.42 8.08
C THR A 36 -12.72 2.64 7.32
N TRP A 37 -12.70 3.65 6.45
CA TRP A 37 -11.49 4.02 5.71
C TRP A 37 -10.34 4.52 6.60
N SER A 38 -10.63 5.22 7.68
CA SER A 38 -9.60 5.67 8.63
C SER A 38 -8.98 4.50 9.38
N GLU A 39 -9.78 3.51 9.77
CA GLU A 39 -9.30 2.26 10.37
C GLU A 39 -8.49 1.44 9.38
N ARG A 40 -8.92 1.38 8.12
CA ARG A 40 -8.18 0.70 7.04
C ARG A 40 -6.81 1.32 6.81
N TRP A 41 -6.74 2.66 6.80
CA TRP A 41 -5.49 3.40 6.68
C TRP A 41 -4.55 3.13 7.87
N ARG A 42 -5.11 3.07 9.08
CA ARG A 42 -4.35 2.73 10.29
C ARG A 42 -3.82 1.30 10.24
N GLU A 43 -4.65 0.33 9.87
CA GLU A 43 -4.24 -1.07 9.74
C GLU A 43 -3.10 -1.21 8.72
N ALA A 44 -3.21 -0.58 7.54
CA ALA A 44 -2.13 -0.56 6.54
C ALA A 44 -0.82 0.02 7.10
N GLY A 45 -0.91 1.09 7.89
CA GLY A 45 0.26 1.72 8.51
C GLY A 45 0.89 0.86 9.61
N GLU A 46 0.07 0.20 10.44
CA GLU A 46 0.54 -0.73 11.45
C GLU A 46 1.15 -1.98 10.81
N PHE A 47 0.53 -2.51 9.74
CA PHE A 47 1.08 -3.61 8.94
C PHE A 47 2.42 -3.24 8.29
N TYR A 48 2.51 -2.07 7.68
CA TYR A 48 3.75 -1.55 7.11
C TYR A 48 4.85 -1.46 8.18
N ALA A 49 4.54 -0.87 9.34
CA ALA A 49 5.47 -0.78 10.45
C ALA A 49 5.96 -2.17 10.87
N ARG A 50 5.06 -3.15 11.06
CA ARG A 50 5.41 -4.53 11.47
C ARG A 50 6.27 -5.27 10.44
N THR A 51 6.11 -4.97 9.15
CA THR A 51 6.82 -5.63 8.05
C THR A 51 8.12 -4.93 7.65
N HIS A 52 8.43 -3.78 8.24
CA HIS A 52 9.68 -3.06 8.02
C HIS A 52 10.30 -2.74 9.37
N GLN A 53 11.07 -3.66 9.95
CA GLN A 53 11.72 -3.45 11.25
C GLN A 53 13.22 -3.19 11.10
N ASP A 54 13.85 -3.72 10.04
CA ASP A 54 15.29 -3.59 9.85
C ASP A 54 15.68 -2.13 9.53
N PRO A 55 16.64 -1.52 10.25
CA PRO A 55 17.01 -0.12 10.06
C PRO A 55 17.67 0.13 8.69
N VAL A 56 18.36 -0.86 8.11
CA VAL A 56 18.96 -0.74 6.78
C VAL A 56 17.89 -0.82 5.72
N ASN A 57 16.92 -1.75 5.84
CA ASN A 57 15.76 -1.80 4.94
C ASN A 57 14.99 -0.46 4.92
N ARG A 58 14.72 0.10 6.10
CA ARG A 58 14.08 1.43 6.22
C ARG A 58 14.90 2.54 5.58
N ALA A 59 16.21 2.58 5.81
CA ALA A 59 17.09 3.58 5.20
C ALA A 59 17.09 3.48 3.67
N LEU A 60 17.11 2.26 3.13
CA LEU A 60 16.99 2.01 1.70
C LEU A 60 15.65 2.51 1.15
N HIS A 61 14.55 2.30 1.86
CA HIS A 61 13.23 2.81 1.47
C HIS A 61 13.12 4.33 1.51
N ILE A 62 13.67 4.97 2.54
CA ILE A 62 13.72 6.43 2.66
C ILE A 62 14.39 7.08 1.44
N VAL A 63 15.39 6.43 0.84
CA VAL A 63 16.07 6.89 -0.37
C VAL A 63 15.37 6.40 -1.64
N GLY A 64 15.02 5.12 -1.68
CA GLY A 64 14.46 4.46 -2.86
C GLY A 64 13.06 4.95 -3.22
N ILE A 65 12.19 5.23 -2.25
CA ILE A 65 10.83 5.73 -2.51
C ILE A 65 10.85 7.09 -3.24
N PRO A 66 11.58 8.12 -2.79
CA PRO A 66 11.73 9.36 -3.56
C PRO A 66 12.31 9.15 -4.96
N MET A 67 13.29 8.25 -5.11
CA MET A 67 13.88 7.93 -6.42
C MET A 67 12.86 7.29 -7.38
N ILE A 68 12.03 6.37 -6.89
CA ILE A 68 10.93 5.75 -7.64
C ILE A 68 9.90 6.81 -8.01
N ALA A 69 9.39 7.58 -7.03
CA ALA A 69 8.34 8.57 -7.27
C ALA A 69 8.80 9.67 -8.25
N GLY A 70 9.99 10.23 -8.04
CA GLY A 70 10.57 11.25 -8.91
C GLY A 70 10.93 10.70 -10.29
N GLY A 71 11.49 9.49 -10.37
CA GLY A 71 11.82 8.83 -11.63
C GLY A 71 10.58 8.50 -12.46
N ALA A 72 9.52 7.98 -11.83
CA ALA A 72 8.25 7.71 -12.48
C ALA A 72 7.61 9.01 -13.01
N LEU A 73 7.60 10.07 -12.20
CA LEU A 73 7.09 11.37 -12.61
C LEU A 73 7.89 11.93 -13.80
N GLY A 74 9.23 11.88 -13.74
CA GLY A 74 10.11 12.32 -14.82
C GLY A 74 9.87 11.54 -16.12
N MET A 75 9.71 10.22 -16.05
CA MET A 75 9.40 9.39 -17.22
C MET A 75 8.05 9.73 -17.88
N VAL A 76 7.06 10.16 -17.10
CA VAL A 76 5.73 10.56 -17.59
C VAL A 76 5.74 11.99 -18.11
N ALA A 77 6.46 12.90 -17.45
CA ALA A 77 6.44 14.33 -17.74
C ALA A 77 7.43 14.75 -18.85
N LEU A 78 8.53 14.04 -19.02
CA LEU A 78 9.60 14.44 -19.94
C LEU A 78 9.48 13.76 -21.32
N PRO A 79 9.96 14.41 -22.40
CA PRO A 79 10.02 13.80 -23.71
C PRO A 79 10.87 12.53 -23.71
N ARG A 80 10.35 11.47 -24.34
CA ARG A 80 11.03 10.17 -24.40
C ARG A 80 12.41 10.30 -25.06
N TRP A 81 13.33 9.44 -24.62
CA TRP A 81 14.69 9.29 -25.16
C TRP A 81 15.61 10.51 -25.00
N GLN A 82 15.21 11.51 -24.23
CA GLN A 82 16.09 12.61 -23.84
C GLN A 82 16.98 12.23 -22.65
N PRO A 83 18.14 12.87 -22.47
CA PRO A 83 19.04 12.58 -21.34
C PRO A 83 18.34 12.62 -19.97
N LEU A 84 17.48 13.62 -19.72
CA LEU A 84 16.72 13.73 -18.47
C LEU A 84 15.66 12.64 -18.30
N TRP A 85 15.06 12.17 -19.39
CA TRP A 85 14.17 11.00 -19.36
C TRP A 85 14.96 9.73 -19.02
N GLY A 86 16.15 9.56 -19.59
CA GLY A 86 17.07 8.46 -19.26
C GLY A 86 17.50 8.49 -17.80
N LEU A 87 17.83 9.67 -17.25
CA LEU A 87 18.14 9.83 -15.83
C LEU A 87 16.94 9.50 -14.93
N SER A 88 15.73 9.87 -15.35
CA SER A 88 14.49 9.53 -14.64
C SER A 88 14.26 8.02 -14.61
N ALA A 89 14.47 7.34 -15.74
CA ALA A 89 14.38 5.88 -15.83
C ALA A 89 15.45 5.19 -14.96
N LEU A 90 16.69 5.69 -14.98
CA LEU A 90 17.74 5.18 -14.11
C LEU A 90 17.40 5.36 -12.63
N SER A 91 16.93 6.54 -12.23
CA SER A 91 16.47 6.82 -10.85
C SER A 91 15.34 5.87 -10.44
N TYR A 92 14.36 5.66 -11.32
CA TYR A 92 13.24 4.76 -11.07
C TYR A 92 13.71 3.32 -10.85
N THR A 93 14.55 2.79 -11.75
CA THR A 93 15.05 1.41 -11.68
C THR A 93 15.98 1.22 -10.48
N ALA A 94 16.87 2.17 -10.20
CA ALA A 94 17.76 2.12 -9.05
C ALA A 94 16.99 2.16 -7.73
N GLY A 95 15.97 3.02 -7.62
CA GLY A 95 15.12 3.09 -6.43
C GLY A 95 14.38 1.78 -6.15
N TRP A 96 13.83 1.13 -7.19
CA TRP A 96 13.27 -0.22 -7.05
C TRP A 96 14.32 -1.24 -6.62
N GLY A 97 15.51 -1.20 -7.21
CA GLY A 97 16.62 -2.07 -6.82
C GLY A 97 16.95 -1.94 -5.33
N LEU A 98 17.07 -0.72 -4.81
CA LEU A 98 17.32 -0.46 -3.39
C LEU A 98 16.23 -1.06 -2.49
N ASN A 99 14.95 -0.81 -2.82
CA ASN A 99 13.84 -1.31 -2.01
C ASN A 99 13.74 -2.84 -2.02
N LEU A 100 13.90 -3.46 -3.20
CA LEU A 100 13.86 -4.91 -3.33
C LEU A 100 15.05 -5.58 -2.63
N VAL A 101 16.25 -4.99 -2.68
CA VAL A 101 17.41 -5.46 -1.92
C VAL A 101 17.17 -5.35 -0.42
N GLY A 102 16.57 -4.24 0.03
CA GLY A 102 16.10 -4.04 1.41
C GLY A 102 15.27 -5.21 1.91
N HIS A 103 14.20 -5.54 1.16
CA HIS A 103 13.33 -6.66 1.48
C HIS A 103 14.02 -8.03 1.38
N ALA A 104 14.77 -8.28 0.31
CA ALA A 104 15.33 -9.62 0.05
C ALA A 104 16.49 -9.97 0.99
N VAL A 105 17.36 -9.00 1.31
CA VAL A 105 18.62 -9.26 2.04
C VAL A 105 18.47 -8.98 3.54
N PHE A 106 17.83 -7.87 3.89
CA PHE A 106 17.78 -7.39 5.28
C PHE A 106 16.52 -7.84 5.99
N GLU A 107 15.34 -7.53 5.44
CA GLU A 107 14.06 -7.86 6.08
C GLU A 107 13.66 -9.34 5.90
N LYS A 108 14.08 -9.96 4.78
CA LYS A 108 13.79 -11.35 4.39
C LYS A 108 12.29 -11.67 4.32
N ASN A 109 11.49 -10.70 3.91
CA ASN A 109 10.07 -10.85 3.63
C ASN A 109 9.73 -10.34 2.23
N ALA A 110 8.51 -10.64 1.77
CA ALA A 110 8.00 -10.04 0.54
C ALA A 110 7.71 -8.54 0.76
N PRO A 111 7.74 -7.73 -0.30
CA PRO A 111 7.29 -6.34 -0.22
C PRO A 111 5.87 -6.25 0.33
N ALA A 112 5.63 -5.36 1.30
CA ALA A 112 4.36 -5.30 2.03
C ALA A 112 3.13 -5.13 1.13
N PHE A 113 3.28 -4.43 0.00
CA PHE A 113 2.18 -4.23 -0.96
C PHE A 113 1.73 -5.51 -1.66
N ALA A 114 2.49 -6.62 -1.56
CA ALA A 114 2.08 -7.91 -2.07
C ALA A 114 0.95 -8.53 -1.24
N ASP A 115 0.91 -8.26 0.07
CA ASP A 115 -0.11 -8.76 1.00
C ASP A 115 -1.18 -7.71 1.33
N ASP A 116 -0.78 -6.44 1.44
CA ASP A 116 -1.66 -5.31 1.69
C ASP A 116 -1.44 -4.23 0.61
N PRO A 117 -2.27 -4.19 -0.45
CA PRO A 117 -2.11 -3.22 -1.54
C PRO A 117 -2.11 -1.75 -1.11
N LEU A 118 -2.81 -1.40 -0.01
CA LEU A 118 -2.87 -0.02 0.47
C LEU A 118 -1.56 0.41 1.13
N SER A 119 -0.76 -0.53 1.64
CA SER A 119 0.57 -0.25 2.19
C SER A 119 1.52 0.40 1.18
N PHE A 120 1.30 0.22 -0.13
CA PHE A 120 2.03 0.91 -1.18
C PHE A 120 1.94 2.45 -1.08
N PHE A 121 0.78 2.97 -0.66
CA PHE A 121 0.54 4.40 -0.50
C PHE A 121 0.79 4.87 0.94
N VAL A 122 0.46 4.04 1.91
CA VAL A 122 0.63 4.37 3.34
C VAL A 122 2.09 4.37 3.76
N GLY A 123 2.91 3.46 3.21
CA GLY A 123 4.34 3.35 3.50
C GLY A 123 5.11 4.65 3.31
N PRO A 124 5.07 5.31 2.13
CA PRO A 124 5.71 6.61 1.92
C PRO A 124 5.28 7.70 2.91
N VAL A 125 4.00 7.73 3.29
CA VAL A 125 3.48 8.68 4.27
C VAL A 125 4.03 8.35 5.67
N TRP A 126 4.07 7.07 6.02
CA TRP A 126 4.59 6.59 7.29
C TRP A 126 6.08 6.89 7.45
N ASP A 127 6.89 6.64 6.41
CA ASP A 127 8.32 6.95 6.38
C ASP A 127 8.56 8.45 6.57
N LEU A 128 7.81 9.29 5.85
CA LEU A 128 7.91 10.74 5.99
C LEU A 128 7.54 11.23 7.40
N GLN A 129 6.55 10.61 8.03
CA GLN A 129 6.18 10.93 9.41
C GLN A 129 7.27 10.53 10.40
N HIS A 130 7.89 9.35 10.22
CA HIS A 130 8.97 8.88 11.08
C HIS A 130 10.24 9.71 10.94
N LEU A 131 10.62 10.09 9.71
CA LEU A 131 11.72 11.03 9.45
C LEU A 131 11.52 12.39 10.14
N ARG A 132 10.27 12.85 10.23
CA ARG A 132 9.90 14.12 10.88
C ARG A 132 9.73 13.98 12.41
N GLY A 133 10.01 12.81 12.98
CA GLY A 133 9.82 12.54 14.41
C GLY A 133 8.36 12.51 14.86
N LYS A 134 7.40 12.37 13.93
CA LYS A 134 5.95 12.34 14.17
C LYS A 134 5.37 10.93 14.20
N GLY A 135 6.20 9.90 14.37
CA GLY A 135 5.76 8.51 14.44
C GLY A 135 4.82 8.31 15.64
N ARG A 136 3.53 8.15 15.38
CA ARG A 136 2.55 7.78 16.41
C ARG A 136 2.79 6.30 16.73
N ALA A 137 3.07 5.96 17.99
CA ALA A 137 3.31 4.59 18.41
C ALA A 137 2.19 3.68 17.86
N ALA A 138 2.56 2.58 17.21
CA ALA A 138 1.60 1.61 16.70
C ALA A 138 0.73 1.12 17.87
N SER A 139 -0.59 1.19 17.71
CA SER A 139 -1.50 0.64 18.72
C SER A 139 -1.26 -0.87 18.75
N THR A 140 -0.93 -1.42 19.92
CA THR A 140 -0.57 -2.84 20.08
C THR A 140 -1.76 -3.80 19.93
N ALA A 141 -2.99 -3.29 19.84
CA ALA A 141 -4.18 -4.09 19.60
C ALA A 141 -4.54 -4.09 18.10
N PRO A 142 -4.53 -5.26 17.42
CA PRO A 142 -5.03 -5.35 16.05
C PRO A 142 -6.50 -4.91 16.01
N LEU A 143 -6.84 -3.99 15.11
CA LEU A 143 -8.20 -3.51 14.89
C LEU A 143 -9.19 -4.67 14.69
N GLN A 144 -8.75 -5.74 14.05
CA GLN A 144 -9.51 -6.96 13.82
C GLN A 144 -10.03 -7.61 15.12
N ALA A 145 -9.26 -7.58 16.20
CA ALA A 145 -9.69 -8.16 17.49
C ALA A 145 -10.83 -7.36 18.12
N ALA A 146 -10.87 -6.04 17.89
CA ALA A 146 -11.92 -5.17 18.42
C ALA A 146 -13.22 -5.22 17.59
N THR A 147 -13.13 -5.47 16.27
CA THR A 147 -14.31 -5.56 15.40
C THR A 147 -15.01 -6.93 15.51
N GLN A 148 -14.27 -8.01 15.79
CA GLN A 148 -14.85 -9.36 15.96
C GLN A 148 -15.67 -9.54 17.25
N THR A 149 -15.59 -8.62 18.22
CA THR A 149 -16.43 -8.69 19.44
C THR A 149 -17.87 -8.22 19.18
N VAL A 150 -18.18 -7.72 17.98
CA VAL A 150 -19.54 -7.35 17.58
C VAL A 150 -20.05 -8.33 16.53
N THR A 151 -20.25 -9.60 16.90
CA THR A 151 -21.02 -10.53 16.04
C THR A 151 -21.93 -11.43 16.88
N HIS A 152 -23.19 -11.49 16.45
CA HIS A 152 -24.21 -12.48 16.79
C HIS A 152 -24.76 -12.52 18.23
N ALA A 153 -25.74 -11.65 18.51
CA ALA A 153 -26.87 -12.09 19.31
C ALA A 153 -27.67 -13.12 18.48
N PRO A 154 -27.97 -14.33 19.01
CA PRO A 154 -28.81 -15.28 18.29
C PRO A 154 -30.22 -14.69 18.17
N ALA A 155 -30.75 -14.67 16.95
CA ALA A 155 -32.16 -14.39 16.71
C ALA A 155 -32.98 -15.46 17.45
N GLY A 156 -33.75 -15.04 18.45
CA GLY A 156 -34.62 -15.94 19.21
C GLY A 156 -35.63 -16.61 18.28
N GLU A 157 -35.78 -17.92 18.42
CA GLU A 157 -36.87 -18.68 17.81
C GLU A 157 -38.23 -18.16 18.33
N PRO A 158 -39.25 -18.02 17.47
CA PRO A 158 -40.59 -17.73 17.94
C PRO A 158 -41.17 -18.96 18.66
N ALA A 159 -41.56 -18.75 19.92
CA ALA A 159 -42.24 -19.74 20.75
C ALA A 159 -43.54 -20.23 20.07
N VAL A 160 -43.59 -21.52 19.75
CA VAL A 160 -44.83 -22.20 19.36
C VAL A 160 -45.60 -22.51 20.64
N ALA A 161 -46.66 -21.74 20.89
CA ALA A 161 -47.62 -22.01 21.96
C ALA A 161 -48.39 -23.31 21.65
N ARG A 162 -48.46 -24.21 22.63
CA ARG A 162 -49.37 -25.36 22.68
C ARG A 162 -50.63 -24.97 23.44
#